data_AF-A0A518HXR4-F1
#
_entry.id   AF-A0A518HXR4-F1
#
_cell.length_a   1.000
_cell.length_b   1.000
_cell.length_c   1.000
_cell.angle_alpha   90.00
_cell.angle_beta   90.00
_cell.angle_gamma   90.00
#
_symmetry.space_group_name_H-M   'P 1'
#
loop_
_entity.id
_entity.type
_entity.pdbx_description
1 polymer ?
#
loop_
_entity_poly.entity_id
_entity_poly.type
_entity_poly.pdbx_seq_one_letter_code
_entity_poly.pdbx_strand_id
1 'polypeptide(L)'
;MTQKHSPTRYRRRSVTAFVVAVCLAGGFTADAPANPSTVDPEKPLKSHHTIQGAEKQIQAMYAKFVEWEELVIRSTEAAKADRRFPHQQLSRIFSEVQRGIWYAEHLVAMGEPAGEDLKRKFTMLGKTMHVFAPRLVEFQRKELTVLQNQTPDRQKTMARVAELTGQGKLAEAERQVQPLLLKLLASAFYLNGSVSRPFLQEVSVPYRDIRNRLNRERRKEYQARATAKIQTYVDAVDLLKSESTRVATELEQSPTAVLADGNRGDAAAAIEYITMLWGNASAAITRSVTTAWAFSDGDVQSTAKPFQQIIEQVEATGNAAIVNVLNSAARSTPTDQLAALYPKVLRALSKLDRRLLGSLDSSVVAAAERLAAQHGPLAETVKRYSIATAEPTRWMQRYASQQIQHASRGYPLASNRLNRDGTPETTVAPAIYGPQSKRPRVLTPGVLSRPASWTVSDATSMLGMKMKDESTVRLLPTAKATIVPQDPRHYTSLPAPFPIDAYLSELHDCLLLDDSHGPLDLSAADAQSSAELQEFQNVGGRITRLTLEPFLSRFATMPDQASALVPLNRLPSIDARGAPIDKLIWRVDLEPDWVAHRMFVAVSSSSP
;
A
#
# COMPACT_ATOMS: atom_id res chain seq x y z
N MET A 1 -64.70 -46.73 -10.43
CA MET A 1 -65.78 -45.71 -10.48
C MET A 1 -65.72 -45.00 -9.14
N THR A 2 -65.30 -43.74 -8.99
CA THR A 2 -65.58 -42.52 -9.74
C THR A 2 -64.39 -41.56 -9.59
N GLN A 3 -64.01 -40.91 -10.69
CA GLN A 3 -63.16 -39.72 -10.71
C GLN A 3 -63.93 -38.51 -10.13
N LYS A 4 -63.22 -37.55 -9.50
CA LYS A 4 -62.99 -36.22 -10.12
C LYS A 4 -62.20 -35.22 -9.23
N HIS A 5 -61.21 -34.64 -9.91
CA HIS A 5 -60.66 -33.28 -9.83
C HIS A 5 -59.70 -32.81 -8.71
N SER A 6 -58.43 -32.79 -9.12
CA SER A 6 -57.25 -32.01 -8.68
C SER A 6 -57.40 -30.46 -8.85
N PRO A 7 -56.34 -29.63 -8.75
CA PRO A 7 -55.52 -29.26 -7.59
C PRO A 7 -55.25 -27.73 -7.48
N THR A 8 -54.76 -27.22 -6.34
CA THR A 8 -53.96 -25.97 -6.31
C THR A 8 -52.93 -26.03 -5.20
N ARG A 9 -51.70 -26.47 -5.54
CA ARG A 9 -50.52 -26.39 -4.68
C ARG A 9 -49.68 -25.18 -5.08
N TYR A 10 -49.68 -24.15 -4.23
CA TYR A 10 -48.60 -23.15 -4.19
C TYR A 10 -47.36 -23.82 -3.60
N ARG A 11 -46.41 -24.23 -4.45
CA ARG A 11 -45.04 -24.59 -4.01
C ARG A 11 -44.20 -23.31 -4.01
N ARG A 12 -43.94 -22.78 -2.81
CA ARG A 12 -42.79 -21.89 -2.55
C ARG A 12 -41.53 -22.67 -2.93
N ARG A 13 -40.83 -22.23 -3.98
CA ARG A 13 -39.44 -22.61 -4.23
C ARG A 13 -38.58 -21.87 -3.21
N SER A 14 -38.05 -22.60 -2.24
CA SER A 14 -36.95 -22.18 -1.40
C SER A 14 -35.74 -21.98 -2.31
N VAL A 15 -35.39 -20.72 -2.57
CA VAL A 15 -34.11 -20.36 -3.18
C VAL A 15 -33.09 -20.44 -2.06
N THR A 16 -32.36 -21.55 -2.01
CA THR A 16 -31.18 -21.71 -1.18
C THR A 16 -30.08 -20.84 -1.78
N ALA A 17 -29.96 -19.60 -1.30
CA ALA A 17 -28.85 -18.72 -1.63
C ALA A 17 -27.58 -19.29 -0.96
N PHE A 18 -26.74 -19.94 -1.75
CA PHE A 18 -25.42 -20.38 -1.35
C PHE A 18 -24.50 -19.13 -1.34
N VAL A 19 -24.40 -18.47 -0.19
CA VAL A 19 -23.44 -17.38 0.03
C VAL A 19 -22.07 -18.02 0.23
N VAL A 20 -21.26 -18.06 -0.82
CA VAL A 20 -19.82 -18.34 -0.69
C VAL A 20 -19.17 -17.09 -0.11
N ALA A 21 -19.00 -17.09 1.21
CA ALA A 21 -18.17 -16.11 1.90
C ALA A 21 -16.71 -16.35 1.51
N VAL A 22 -16.22 -15.61 0.51
CA VAL A 22 -14.81 -15.60 0.14
C VAL A 22 -14.05 -14.80 1.21
N CYS A 23 -13.57 -15.49 2.24
CA CYS A 23 -12.61 -14.96 3.20
C CYS A 23 -11.23 -14.77 2.53
N LEU A 24 -11.06 -13.72 1.73
CA LEU A 24 -9.76 -13.22 1.21
C LEU A 24 -8.97 -12.41 2.26
N ALA A 25 -9.16 -12.71 3.55
CA ALA A 25 -8.44 -12.11 4.67
C ALA A 25 -7.50 -13.16 5.28
N GLY A 26 -6.49 -13.58 4.52
CA GLY A 26 -5.54 -14.61 4.94
C GLY A 26 -4.18 -14.40 4.29
N GLY A 27 -3.40 -13.49 4.85
CA GLY A 27 -2.01 -13.26 4.49
C GLY A 27 -1.51 -12.06 5.28
N PHE A 28 -0.60 -12.30 6.22
CA PHE A 28 -0.05 -11.37 7.24
C PHE A 28 -0.88 -11.25 8.54
N THR A 29 -0.94 -12.34 9.32
CA THR A 29 -1.33 -12.30 10.74
C THR A 29 -0.10 -12.06 11.63
N ALA A 30 0.05 -10.82 12.07
CA ALA A 30 0.67 -10.43 13.34
C ALA A 30 0.11 -9.04 13.65
N ASP A 31 -0.91 -8.96 14.53
CA ASP A 31 -1.58 -7.77 15.06
C ASP A 31 -1.24 -6.44 14.36
N ALA A 32 -1.59 -6.35 13.07
CA ALA A 32 -1.32 -5.17 12.28
C ALA A 32 -2.48 -4.18 12.52
N PRO A 33 -2.22 -2.93 12.90
CA PRO A 33 -3.27 -1.91 12.94
C PRO A 33 -3.96 -1.85 11.57
N ALA A 34 -5.28 -1.83 11.60
CA ALA A 34 -6.09 -1.99 10.40
C ALA A 34 -6.09 -0.73 9.53
N ASN A 35 -6.49 -0.85 8.26
CA ASN A 35 -6.71 0.26 7.34
C ASN A 35 -8.22 0.39 7.02
N PRO A 36 -8.74 1.58 6.72
CA PRO A 36 -10.11 1.74 6.29
C PRO A 36 -10.32 1.07 4.93
N SER A 37 -11.47 0.39 4.78
CA SER A 37 -11.83 -0.33 3.56
C SER A 37 -13.33 -0.24 3.31
N THR A 38 -13.78 -0.59 2.11
CA THR A 38 -15.22 -0.59 1.78
C THR A 38 -16.04 -1.54 2.66
N VAL A 39 -15.40 -2.47 3.38
CA VAL A 39 -16.03 -3.34 4.38
C VAL A 39 -16.11 -2.67 5.76
N ASP A 40 -15.10 -1.89 6.12
CA ASP A 40 -14.98 -1.24 7.43
C ASP A 40 -14.32 0.14 7.25
N PRO A 41 -15.11 1.18 6.92
CA PRO A 41 -14.59 2.50 6.57
C PRO A 41 -14.03 3.26 7.77
N GLU A 42 -14.46 2.97 9.00
CA GLU A 42 -14.10 3.75 10.18
C GLU A 42 -12.76 3.35 10.82
N LYS A 43 -12.11 2.32 10.28
CA LYS A 43 -10.78 1.92 10.73
C LYS A 43 -9.76 3.05 10.62
N PRO A 44 -8.85 3.20 11.61
CA PRO A 44 -7.75 4.16 11.54
C PRO A 44 -6.86 3.92 10.33
N LEU A 45 -6.09 4.94 9.93
CA LEU A 45 -4.96 4.73 9.03
C LEU A 45 -3.79 4.06 9.78
N LYS A 46 -3.11 3.10 9.12
CA LYS A 46 -1.96 2.38 9.70
C LYS A 46 -0.75 3.28 9.99
N SER A 47 -0.09 3.04 11.12
CA SER A 47 1.21 3.63 11.47
C SER A 47 2.37 2.92 10.73
N HIS A 48 3.47 3.63 10.51
CA HIS A 48 4.69 3.01 9.98
C HIS A 48 5.63 2.46 11.07
N HIS A 49 5.29 2.63 12.36
CA HIS A 49 6.02 2.12 13.52
C HIS A 49 7.53 2.49 13.54
N THR A 50 7.92 3.62 12.96
CA THR A 50 9.31 4.09 13.06
C THR A 50 9.55 4.71 14.43
N ILE A 51 8.54 5.34 15.03
CA ILE A 51 8.61 5.96 16.36
C ILE A 51 7.72 5.18 17.33
N GLN A 52 8.30 4.73 18.46
CA GLN A 52 7.56 4.00 19.49
C GLN A 52 6.44 4.86 20.10
N GLY A 53 5.29 4.23 20.41
CA GLY A 53 4.15 4.88 21.06
C GLY A 53 3.16 5.58 20.12
N ALA A 54 3.54 5.84 18.85
CA ALA A 54 2.68 6.51 17.87
C ALA A 54 1.36 5.74 17.65
N GLU A 55 1.43 4.43 17.50
CA GLU A 55 0.25 3.58 17.24
C GLU A 55 -0.81 3.68 18.34
N LYS A 56 -0.42 3.51 19.60
CA LYS A 56 -1.33 3.61 20.75
C LYS A 56 -1.98 4.99 20.81
N GLN A 57 -1.20 6.03 20.51
CA GLN A 57 -1.71 7.41 20.46
C GLN A 57 -2.69 7.62 19.30
N ILE A 58 -2.41 7.08 18.12
CA ILE A 58 -3.31 7.11 16.95
C ILE A 58 -4.64 6.47 17.32
N GLN A 59 -4.64 5.22 17.80
CA GLN A 59 -5.86 4.50 18.18
C GLN A 59 -6.69 5.26 19.21
N ALA A 60 -6.05 5.77 20.26
CA ALA A 60 -6.71 6.56 21.29
C ALA A 60 -7.36 7.84 20.72
N MET A 61 -6.70 8.52 19.79
CA MET A 61 -7.21 9.76 19.18
C MET A 61 -8.36 9.49 18.21
N TYR A 62 -8.32 8.41 17.42
CA TYR A 62 -9.46 8.01 16.58
C TYR A 62 -10.67 7.66 17.44
N ALA A 63 -10.50 6.89 18.52
CA ALA A 63 -11.58 6.56 19.45
C ALA A 63 -12.18 7.81 20.10
N LYS A 64 -11.34 8.77 20.52
CA LYS A 64 -11.79 10.05 21.08
C LYS A 64 -12.53 10.90 20.06
N PHE A 65 -12.09 10.91 18.81
CA PHE A 65 -12.80 11.62 17.75
C PHE A 65 -14.21 11.07 17.57
N VAL A 66 -14.38 9.76 17.48
CA VAL A 66 -15.71 9.12 17.32
C VAL A 66 -16.62 9.47 18.50
N GLU A 67 -16.12 9.34 19.73
CA GLU A 67 -16.86 9.70 20.96
C GLU A 67 -17.34 11.16 20.94
N TRP A 68 -16.46 12.10 20.57
CA TRP A 68 -16.77 13.53 20.56
C TRP A 68 -17.67 13.93 19.39
N GLU A 69 -17.48 13.33 18.23
CA GLU A 69 -18.32 13.56 17.06
C GLU A 69 -19.77 13.14 17.34
N GLU A 70 -19.98 11.96 17.91
CA GLU A 70 -21.32 11.48 18.27
C GLU A 70 -22.05 12.44 19.24
N LEU A 71 -21.33 12.95 20.24
CA LEU A 71 -21.89 13.92 21.18
C LEU A 71 -22.23 15.26 20.50
N VAL A 72 -21.38 15.74 19.60
CA VAL A 72 -21.66 16.98 18.84
C VAL A 72 -22.85 16.77 17.90
N ILE A 73 -22.97 15.60 17.26
CA ILE A 73 -24.14 15.25 16.43
C ILE A 73 -25.42 15.32 17.27
N ARG A 74 -25.50 14.55 18.37
CA ARG A 74 -26.69 14.54 19.25
C ARG A 74 -27.02 15.92 19.81
N SER A 75 -26.00 16.69 20.16
CA SER A 75 -26.18 18.05 20.69
C SER A 75 -26.69 19.01 19.61
N THR A 76 -26.23 18.87 18.37
CA THR A 76 -26.69 19.67 17.23
C THR A 76 -28.15 19.36 16.92
N GLU A 77 -28.55 18.09 16.96
CA GLU A 77 -29.94 17.68 16.80
C GLU A 77 -30.84 18.21 17.91
N ALA A 78 -30.39 18.15 19.17
CA ALA A 78 -31.09 18.75 20.30
C ALA A 78 -31.24 20.27 20.12
N ALA A 79 -30.17 20.98 19.75
CA ALA A 79 -30.18 22.42 19.54
C ALA A 79 -31.08 22.85 18.36
N LYS A 80 -31.14 22.06 17.28
CA LYS A 80 -32.07 22.30 16.15
C LYS A 80 -33.53 22.08 16.54
N ALA A 81 -33.79 21.18 17.49
CA ALA A 81 -35.12 20.90 18.03
C ALA A 81 -35.50 21.78 19.23
N ASP A 82 -34.77 22.88 19.49
CA ASP A 82 -34.96 23.78 20.63
C ASP A 82 -34.92 23.06 22.01
N ARG A 83 -34.21 21.93 22.10
CA ARG A 83 -34.04 21.17 23.34
C ARG A 83 -32.74 21.54 24.05
N ARG A 84 -32.71 21.31 25.37
CA ARG A 84 -31.49 21.42 26.17
C ARG A 84 -30.42 20.46 25.67
N PHE A 85 -29.18 20.91 25.69
CA PHE A 85 -27.99 20.14 25.30
C PHE A 85 -26.86 20.34 26.33
N PRO A 86 -25.89 19.42 26.42
CA PRO A 86 -24.88 19.43 27.48
C PRO A 86 -23.76 20.44 27.22
N HIS A 87 -24.06 21.74 27.26
CA HIS A 87 -23.13 22.81 26.89
C HIS A 87 -21.82 22.83 27.70
N GLN A 88 -21.84 22.44 28.98
CA GLN A 88 -20.63 22.35 29.80
C GLN A 88 -19.68 21.25 29.29
N GLN A 89 -20.24 20.12 28.86
CA GLN A 89 -19.45 19.03 28.27
C GLN A 89 -18.91 19.43 26.90
N LEU A 90 -19.73 20.11 26.08
CA LEU A 90 -19.29 20.64 24.78
C LEU A 90 -18.18 21.69 24.91
N SER A 91 -18.23 22.57 25.91
CA SER A 91 -17.16 23.53 26.20
C SER A 91 -15.82 22.84 26.52
N ARG A 92 -15.86 21.77 27.33
CA ARG A 92 -14.66 20.94 27.60
C ARG A 92 -14.15 20.29 26.32
N ILE A 93 -15.05 19.66 25.55
CA ILE A 93 -14.70 19.01 24.28
C ILE A 93 -14.13 20.01 23.28
N PHE A 94 -14.63 21.23 23.21
CA PHE A 94 -14.12 22.25 22.30
C PHE A 94 -12.63 22.54 22.55
N SER A 95 -12.23 22.62 23.81
CA SER A 95 -10.82 22.75 24.19
C SER A 95 -10.00 21.49 23.86
N GLU A 96 -10.57 20.31 24.11
CA GLU A 96 -9.93 19.01 23.85
C GLU A 96 -9.79 18.70 22.35
N VAL A 97 -10.69 19.17 21.51
CA VAL A 97 -10.60 19.10 20.04
C VAL A 97 -9.38 19.89 19.55
N GLN A 98 -9.12 21.07 20.12
CA GLN A 98 -7.88 21.81 19.82
C GLN A 98 -6.64 21.04 20.26
N ARG A 99 -6.69 20.40 21.43
CA ARG A 99 -5.62 19.48 21.88
C ARG A 99 -5.42 18.32 20.89
N GLY A 100 -6.51 17.77 20.35
CA GLY A 100 -6.49 16.75 19.31
C GLY A 100 -5.78 17.21 18.03
N ILE A 101 -6.04 18.44 17.57
CA ILE A 101 -5.31 19.05 16.44
C ILE A 101 -3.80 19.12 16.76
N TRP A 102 -3.45 19.50 17.98
CA TRP A 102 -2.05 19.62 18.38
C TRP A 102 -1.33 18.27 18.43
N TYR A 103 -2.00 17.23 18.93
CA TYR A 103 -1.48 15.86 18.88
C TYR A 103 -1.33 15.36 17.45
N ALA A 104 -2.30 15.65 16.59
CA ALA A 104 -2.23 15.28 15.18
C ALA A 104 -1.03 15.92 14.47
N GLU A 105 -0.75 17.19 14.72
CA GLU A 105 0.46 17.86 14.22
C GLU A 105 1.76 17.28 14.79
N HIS A 106 1.73 16.75 16.01
CA HIS A 106 2.88 16.04 16.58
C HIS A 106 3.09 14.69 15.88
N LEU A 107 2.02 13.94 15.58
CA LEU A 107 2.09 12.72 14.76
C LEU A 107 2.66 13.01 13.37
N VAL A 108 2.26 14.12 12.74
CA VAL A 108 2.85 14.59 11.47
C VAL A 108 4.35 14.86 11.63
N ALA A 109 4.78 15.48 12.73
CA ALA A 109 6.20 15.67 13.01
C ALA A 109 6.96 14.36 13.26
N MET A 110 6.28 13.30 13.73
CA MET A 110 6.81 11.92 13.82
C MET A 110 6.87 11.20 12.47
N GLY A 111 6.40 11.81 11.38
CA GLY A 111 6.33 11.19 10.05
C GLY A 111 5.05 10.37 9.81
N GLU A 112 4.11 10.35 10.75
CA GLU A 112 2.95 9.45 10.74
C GLU A 112 1.78 10.03 9.92
N PRO A 113 1.39 9.40 8.78
CA PRO A 113 0.32 9.91 7.93
C PRO A 113 -1.06 10.00 8.60
N ALA A 114 -1.32 9.14 9.59
CA ALA A 114 -2.55 9.18 10.39
C ALA A 114 -2.74 10.55 11.09
N GLY A 115 -1.66 11.30 11.33
CA GLY A 115 -1.72 12.66 11.84
C GLY A 115 -2.49 13.61 10.91
N GLU A 116 -2.34 13.51 9.59
CA GLU A 116 -3.07 14.39 8.66
C GLU A 116 -4.58 14.09 8.63
N ASP A 117 -4.98 12.82 8.76
CA ASP A 117 -6.39 12.45 8.88
C ASP A 117 -7.01 12.98 10.18
N LEU A 118 -6.37 12.73 11.31
CA LEU A 118 -6.81 13.23 12.62
C LEU A 118 -6.88 14.75 12.66
N LYS A 119 -5.89 15.45 12.10
CA LYS A 119 -5.86 16.91 12.02
C LYS A 119 -7.06 17.45 11.26
N ARG A 120 -7.39 16.83 10.11
CA ARG A 120 -8.58 17.18 9.32
C ARG A 120 -9.85 16.93 10.12
N LYS A 121 -10.01 15.73 10.68
CA LYS A 121 -11.15 15.32 11.52
C LYS A 121 -11.41 16.32 12.66
N PHE A 122 -10.41 16.59 13.51
CA PHE A 122 -10.57 17.54 14.62
C PHE A 122 -10.79 18.98 14.17
N THR A 123 -10.13 19.44 13.11
CA THR A 123 -10.34 20.80 12.57
C THR A 123 -11.79 20.98 12.10
N MET A 124 -12.35 19.98 11.42
CA MET A 124 -13.74 20.00 10.98
C MET A 124 -14.72 19.99 12.16
N LEU A 125 -14.48 19.14 13.15
CA LEU A 125 -15.32 19.07 14.35
C LEU A 125 -15.31 20.41 15.11
N GLY A 126 -14.12 21.00 15.33
CA GLY A 126 -13.99 22.27 16.02
C GLY A 126 -14.71 23.42 15.32
N LYS A 127 -14.64 23.49 13.97
CA LYS A 127 -15.40 24.47 13.18
C LYS A 127 -16.91 24.31 13.36
N THR A 128 -17.38 23.07 13.38
CA THR A 128 -18.81 22.73 13.49
C THR A 128 -19.39 23.11 14.85
N MET A 129 -18.60 23.02 15.92
CA MET A 129 -19.02 23.38 17.27
C MET A 129 -19.36 24.87 17.44
N HIS A 130 -18.95 25.76 16.53
CA HIS A 130 -19.36 27.17 16.58
C HIS A 130 -20.88 27.38 16.36
N VAL A 131 -21.60 26.38 15.84
CA VAL A 131 -23.06 26.43 15.68
C VAL A 131 -23.81 26.65 17.01
N PHE A 132 -23.19 26.31 18.15
CA PHE A 132 -23.82 26.44 19.47
C PHE A 132 -23.75 27.86 20.04
N ALA A 133 -22.80 28.69 19.60
CA ALA A 133 -22.57 30.02 20.21
C ALA A 133 -23.83 30.93 20.26
N PRO A 134 -24.67 31.01 19.21
CA PRO A 134 -25.90 31.82 19.25
C PRO A 134 -26.93 31.36 20.29
N ARG A 135 -26.88 30.10 20.74
CA ARG A 135 -27.80 29.54 21.76
C ARG A 135 -27.27 29.71 23.19
N LEU A 136 -26.06 30.23 23.35
CA LEU A 136 -25.37 30.33 24.64
C LEU A 136 -25.22 31.78 25.12
N VAL A 137 -26.03 32.69 24.57
CA VAL A 137 -25.98 34.15 24.85
C VAL A 137 -26.13 34.45 26.34
N GLU A 138 -26.97 33.71 27.06
CA GLU A 138 -27.16 33.89 28.51
C GLU A 138 -25.88 33.69 29.34
N PHE A 139 -24.93 32.89 28.85
CA PHE A 139 -23.66 32.62 29.53
C PHE A 139 -22.56 33.61 29.14
N GLN A 140 -22.74 34.41 28.08
CA GLN A 140 -21.68 35.26 27.52
C GLN A 140 -21.14 36.26 28.52
N ARG A 141 -22.00 36.94 29.28
CA ARG A 141 -21.57 37.94 30.27
C ARG A 141 -20.70 37.30 31.35
N LYS A 142 -21.12 36.14 31.87
CA LYS A 142 -20.40 35.40 32.90
C LYS A 142 -19.02 34.98 32.39
N GLU A 143 -18.96 34.35 31.22
CA GLU A 143 -17.70 33.86 30.66
C GLU A 143 -16.76 34.99 30.22
N LEU A 144 -17.30 36.12 29.76
CA LEU A 144 -16.51 37.33 29.50
C LEU A 144 -15.87 37.86 30.78
N THR A 145 -16.61 37.94 31.89
CA THR A 145 -16.05 38.32 33.19
C THR A 145 -14.97 37.33 33.65
N VAL A 146 -15.14 36.04 33.40
CA VAL A 146 -14.10 35.02 33.68
C VAL A 146 -12.82 35.32 32.88
N LEU A 147 -12.91 35.63 31.59
CA LEU A 147 -11.75 35.97 30.76
C LEU A 147 -11.07 37.28 31.19
N GLN A 148 -11.87 38.28 31.57
CA GLN A 148 -11.39 39.58 32.05
C GLN A 148 -10.62 39.41 33.37
N ASN A 149 -11.19 38.70 34.34
CA ASN A 149 -10.58 38.45 35.65
C ASN A 149 -9.29 37.63 35.55
N GLN A 150 -9.14 36.80 34.51
CA GLN A 150 -7.92 36.03 34.25
C GLN A 150 -6.80 36.84 33.57
N THR A 151 -7.02 38.12 33.25
CA THR A 151 -6.03 38.96 32.55
C THR A 151 -4.69 39.09 33.29
N PRO A 152 -4.64 39.35 34.61
CA PRO A 152 -3.36 39.46 35.32
C PRO A 152 -2.56 38.15 35.29
N ASP A 153 -3.21 37.02 35.57
CA ASP A 153 -2.58 35.69 35.54
C ASP A 153 -2.12 35.31 34.14
N ARG A 154 -2.91 35.65 33.11
CA ARG A 154 -2.57 35.45 31.70
C ARG A 154 -1.31 36.24 31.34
N GLN A 155 -1.26 37.55 31.65
CA GLN A 155 -0.10 38.40 31.37
C GLN A 155 1.16 37.90 32.08
N LYS A 156 1.03 37.52 33.37
CA LYS A 156 2.14 36.95 34.14
C LYS A 156 2.65 35.65 33.51
N THR A 157 1.76 34.75 33.13
CA THR A 157 2.11 33.49 32.46
C THR A 157 2.77 33.75 31.11
N MET A 158 2.23 34.67 30.31
CA MET A 158 2.77 35.01 28.99
C MET A 158 4.15 35.69 29.08
N ALA A 159 4.40 36.52 30.11
CA ALA A 159 5.72 37.06 30.38
C ALA A 159 6.74 35.95 30.69
N ARG A 160 6.36 34.97 31.52
CA ARG A 160 7.21 33.81 31.81
C ARG A 160 7.43 32.92 30.58
N VAL A 161 6.41 32.71 29.76
CA VAL A 161 6.50 31.96 28.50
C VAL A 161 7.45 32.66 27.52
N ALA A 162 7.38 33.99 27.42
CA ALA A 162 8.30 34.77 26.59
C ALA A 162 9.76 34.65 27.09
N GLU A 163 9.99 34.70 28.41
CA GLU A 163 11.30 34.47 29.01
C GLU A 163 11.84 33.07 28.69
N LEU A 164 11.05 32.01 28.91
CA LEU A 164 11.42 30.63 28.60
C LEU A 164 11.72 30.43 27.11
N THR A 165 10.91 31.05 26.24
CA THR A 165 11.10 30.99 24.78
C THR A 165 12.39 31.71 24.36
N GLY A 166 12.72 32.84 25.00
CA GLY A 166 13.99 33.57 24.83
C GLY A 166 15.21 32.77 25.31
N GLN A 167 15.04 31.93 26.34
CA GLN A 167 16.05 30.98 26.82
C GLN A 167 16.14 29.69 25.98
N GLY A 168 15.32 29.54 24.94
CA GLY A 168 15.26 28.31 24.13
C GLY A 168 14.58 27.11 24.81
N LYS A 169 13.95 27.29 25.99
CA LYS A 169 13.27 26.24 26.75
C LYS A 169 11.85 25.99 26.23
N LEU A 170 11.74 25.60 24.97
CA LEU A 170 10.44 25.50 24.26
C LEU A 170 9.47 24.49 24.87
N ALA A 171 9.96 23.35 25.36
CA ALA A 171 9.11 22.34 26.00
C ALA A 171 8.52 22.82 27.34
N GLU A 172 9.29 23.58 28.13
CA GLU A 172 8.79 24.20 29.36
C GLU A 172 7.78 25.30 29.06
N ALA A 173 8.07 26.12 28.03
CA ALA A 173 7.15 27.14 27.55
C ALA A 173 5.81 26.52 27.09
N GLU A 174 5.85 25.43 26.31
CA GLU A 174 4.67 24.66 25.87
C GLU A 174 3.85 24.18 27.08
N ARG A 175 4.49 23.58 28.08
CA ARG A 175 3.84 23.06 29.31
C ARG A 175 3.12 24.14 30.11
N GLN A 176 3.62 25.39 30.10
CA GLN A 176 2.98 26.49 30.83
C GLN A 176 1.82 27.13 30.06
N VAL A 177 1.99 27.33 28.75
CA VAL A 177 1.00 28.04 27.93
C VAL A 177 -0.16 27.15 27.50
N GLN A 178 0.06 25.84 27.34
CA GLN A 178 -0.98 24.91 26.87
C GLN A 178 -2.20 24.84 27.81
N PRO A 179 -2.06 24.63 29.14
CA PRO A 179 -3.22 24.59 30.04
C PRO A 179 -3.99 25.91 30.08
N LEU A 180 -3.26 27.04 30.00
CA LEU A 180 -3.85 28.37 29.91
C LEU A 180 -4.71 28.50 28.65
N LEU A 181 -4.18 28.12 27.48
CA LEU A 181 -4.92 28.18 26.23
C LEU A 181 -6.17 27.29 26.24
N LEU A 182 -6.08 26.06 26.78
CA LEU A 182 -7.23 25.16 26.93
C LEU A 182 -8.33 25.77 27.80
N LYS A 183 -7.95 26.41 28.90
CA LYS A 183 -8.88 27.13 29.79
C LYS A 183 -9.57 28.29 29.05
N LEU A 184 -8.82 29.08 28.29
CA LEU A 184 -9.38 30.19 27.50
C LEU A 184 -10.33 29.69 26.41
N LEU A 185 -9.98 28.59 25.74
CA LEU A 185 -10.83 27.96 24.72
C LEU A 185 -12.17 27.49 25.28
N ALA A 186 -12.18 26.91 26.50
CA ALA A 186 -13.40 26.48 27.15
C ALA A 186 -14.38 27.65 27.39
N SER A 187 -13.90 28.80 27.85
CA SER A 187 -14.73 30.02 27.99
C SER A 187 -15.08 30.64 26.64
N ALA A 188 -14.15 30.62 25.67
CA ALA A 188 -14.38 31.17 24.33
C ALA A 188 -15.49 30.44 23.56
N PHE A 189 -15.76 29.17 23.87
CA PHE A 189 -16.88 28.40 23.29
C PHE A 189 -18.24 29.11 23.43
N TYR A 190 -18.45 29.85 24.53
CA TYR A 190 -19.70 30.55 24.81
C TYR A 190 -19.80 31.91 24.09
N LEU A 191 -18.68 32.44 23.61
CA LEU A 191 -18.56 33.82 23.15
C LEU A 191 -18.57 33.90 21.62
N ASN A 192 -19.07 35.02 21.10
CA ASN A 192 -18.90 35.36 19.69
C ASN A 192 -17.42 35.54 19.34
N GLY A 193 -17.04 35.16 18.12
CA GLY A 193 -15.65 35.19 17.68
C GLY A 193 -14.98 36.57 17.76
N SER A 194 -15.73 37.66 17.55
CA SER A 194 -15.20 39.03 17.73
C SER A 194 -14.84 39.35 19.18
N VAL A 195 -15.55 38.78 20.15
CA VAL A 195 -15.38 39.04 21.58
C VAL A 195 -14.26 38.19 22.18
N SER A 196 -14.17 36.91 21.79
CA SER A 196 -13.14 36.00 22.30
C SER A 196 -11.78 36.15 21.62
N ARG A 197 -11.74 36.65 20.37
CA ARG A 197 -10.50 36.77 19.58
C ARG A 197 -9.37 37.52 20.27
N PRO A 198 -9.56 38.68 20.92
CA PRO A 198 -8.45 39.38 21.58
C PRO A 198 -7.78 38.53 22.66
N PHE A 199 -8.57 37.85 23.49
CA PHE A 199 -8.07 36.99 24.56
C PHE A 199 -7.36 35.75 24.00
N LEU A 200 -7.93 35.14 22.95
CA LEU A 200 -7.34 33.96 22.33
C LEU A 200 -6.08 34.28 21.53
N GLN A 201 -6.01 35.39 20.81
CA GLN A 201 -4.86 35.74 19.97
C GLN A 201 -3.61 36.04 20.80
N GLU A 202 -3.78 36.67 21.97
CA GLU A 202 -2.69 36.95 22.92
C GLU A 202 -1.90 35.68 23.28
N VAL A 203 -2.58 34.53 23.35
CA VAL A 203 -1.97 33.25 23.77
C VAL A 203 -1.73 32.30 22.59
N SER A 204 -2.70 32.18 21.68
CA SER A 204 -2.66 31.20 20.57
C SER A 204 -1.60 31.52 19.51
N VAL A 205 -1.27 32.80 19.30
CA VAL A 205 -0.23 33.20 18.34
C VAL A 205 1.17 32.80 18.85
N PRO A 206 1.59 33.21 20.07
CA PRO A 206 2.86 32.73 20.64
C PRO A 206 2.91 31.22 20.79
N TYR A 207 1.81 30.58 21.20
CA TYR A 207 1.77 29.12 21.33
C TYR A 207 2.03 28.40 20.00
N ARG A 208 1.45 28.90 18.90
CA ARG A 208 1.69 28.35 17.57
C ARG A 208 3.16 28.48 17.16
N ASP A 209 3.80 29.61 17.45
CA ASP A 209 5.24 29.78 17.18
C ASP A 209 6.09 28.79 17.96
N ILE A 210 5.85 28.68 19.29
CA ILE A 210 6.53 27.71 20.16
C ILE A 210 6.37 26.30 19.61
N ARG A 211 5.16 25.90 19.23
CA ARG A 211 4.89 24.55 18.71
C ARG A 211 5.51 24.30 17.35
N ASN A 212 5.49 25.27 16.44
CA ASN A 212 6.14 25.16 15.14
C ASN A 212 7.66 24.95 15.32
N ARG A 213 8.29 25.71 16.21
CA ARG A 213 9.71 25.56 16.53
C ARG A 213 10.00 24.21 17.19
N LEU A 214 9.21 23.82 18.18
CA LEU A 214 9.37 22.55 18.88
C LEU A 214 9.13 21.34 17.98
N ASN A 215 8.14 21.39 17.07
CA ASN A 215 7.92 20.33 16.09
C ASN A 215 9.06 20.23 15.08
N ARG A 216 9.74 21.34 14.73
CA ARG A 216 10.98 21.28 13.92
C ARG A 216 12.12 20.59 14.68
N GLU A 217 12.28 20.87 15.98
CA GLU A 217 13.28 20.19 16.83
C GLU A 217 12.97 18.69 16.97
N ARG A 218 11.72 18.35 17.30
CA ARG A 218 11.23 16.97 17.37
C ARG A 218 11.42 16.22 16.06
N ARG A 219 11.11 16.85 14.92
CA ARG A 219 11.29 16.24 13.60
C ARG A 219 12.75 15.90 13.33
N LYS A 220 13.69 16.78 13.69
CA LYS A 220 15.14 16.47 13.58
C LYS A 220 15.54 15.27 14.44
N GLU A 221 15.02 15.19 15.67
CA GLU A 221 15.25 14.04 16.56
C GLU A 221 14.70 12.74 15.96
N TYR A 222 13.46 12.77 15.47
CA TYR A 222 12.82 11.60 14.85
C TYR A 222 13.50 11.20 13.55
N GLN A 223 13.95 12.16 12.75
CA GLN A 223 14.75 11.91 11.56
C GLN A 223 16.07 11.22 11.90
N ALA A 224 16.77 11.63 12.97
CA ALA A 224 17.99 10.95 13.41
C ALA A 224 17.74 9.47 13.78
N ARG A 225 16.63 9.19 14.47
CA ARG A 225 16.21 7.80 14.77
C ARG A 225 15.86 7.02 13.51
N ALA A 226 15.19 7.66 12.57
CA ALA A 226 14.85 7.08 11.28
C ALA A 226 16.10 6.73 10.46
N THR A 227 17.13 7.59 10.46
CA THR A 227 18.42 7.32 9.81
C THR A 227 19.13 6.11 10.44
N ALA A 228 19.09 5.95 11.76
CA ALA A 228 19.65 4.75 12.41
C ALA A 228 18.91 3.48 11.95
N LYS A 229 17.59 3.53 11.78
CA LYS A 229 16.79 2.42 11.22
C LYS A 229 17.14 2.16 9.75
N ILE A 230 17.38 3.19 8.95
CA ILE A 230 17.84 3.06 7.55
C ILE A 230 19.17 2.30 7.49
N GLN A 231 20.09 2.57 8.41
CA GLN A 231 21.39 1.89 8.43
C GLN A 231 21.27 0.37 8.63
N THR A 232 20.27 -0.10 9.38
CA THR A 232 20.01 -1.54 9.56
C THR A 232 19.56 -2.26 8.28
N TYR A 233 19.21 -1.52 7.23
CA TYR A 233 18.83 -2.08 5.94
C TYR A 233 20.02 -2.26 4.98
N VAL A 234 21.23 -1.81 5.36
CA VAL A 234 22.47 -2.08 4.61
C VAL A 234 22.86 -3.56 4.67
N ASP A 235 22.56 -4.23 5.79
CA ASP A 235 22.87 -5.65 6.01
C ASP A 235 22.30 -6.56 4.91
N ALA A 236 21.12 -6.25 4.37
CA ALA A 236 20.51 -7.04 3.31
C ALA A 236 21.25 -6.93 1.97
N VAL A 237 21.82 -5.75 1.67
CA VAL A 237 22.63 -5.51 0.47
C VAL A 237 23.98 -6.23 0.59
N ASP A 238 24.61 -6.14 1.76
CA ASP A 238 25.87 -6.84 2.03
C ASP A 238 25.69 -8.36 2.04
N LEU A 239 24.55 -8.85 2.56
CA LEU A 239 24.19 -10.26 2.54
C LEU A 239 24.03 -10.77 1.10
N LEU A 240 23.31 -10.05 0.23
CA LEU A 240 23.20 -10.40 -1.19
C LEU A 240 24.58 -10.56 -1.83
N LYS A 241 25.47 -9.58 -1.62
CA LYS A 241 26.82 -9.59 -2.20
C LYS A 241 27.67 -10.76 -1.67
N SER A 242 27.73 -10.94 -0.37
CA SER A 242 28.54 -11.98 0.26
C SER A 242 28.04 -13.39 -0.09
N GLU A 243 26.74 -13.65 0.04
CA GLU A 243 26.14 -14.96 -0.26
C GLU A 243 26.21 -15.29 -1.75
N SER A 244 26.00 -14.31 -2.63
CA SER A 244 26.15 -14.53 -4.08
C SER A 244 27.56 -14.97 -4.46
N THR A 245 28.58 -14.39 -3.81
CA THR A 245 29.98 -14.74 -4.03
C THR A 245 30.25 -16.15 -3.52
N ARG A 246 29.82 -16.46 -2.28
CA ARG A 246 29.95 -17.78 -1.67
C ARG A 246 29.33 -18.87 -2.55
N VAL A 247 28.07 -18.69 -2.96
CA VAL A 247 27.33 -19.66 -3.77
C VAL A 247 28.01 -19.90 -5.12
N ALA A 248 28.48 -18.84 -5.79
CA ALA A 248 29.20 -18.97 -7.06
C ALA A 248 30.54 -19.70 -6.89
N THR A 249 31.27 -19.46 -5.80
CA THR A 249 32.53 -20.17 -5.49
C THR A 249 32.30 -21.64 -5.16
N GLU A 250 31.28 -21.97 -4.36
CA GLU A 250 30.92 -23.36 -4.09
C GLU A 250 30.51 -24.09 -5.37
N LEU A 251 29.73 -23.43 -6.23
CA LEU A 251 29.37 -23.97 -7.54
C LEU A 251 30.54 -24.10 -8.50
N GLU A 252 31.65 -23.39 -8.30
CA GLU A 252 32.85 -23.59 -9.11
C GLU A 252 33.58 -24.88 -8.72
N GLN A 253 33.46 -25.28 -7.46
CA GLN A 253 34.12 -26.47 -6.89
C GLN A 253 33.25 -27.73 -6.95
N SER A 254 31.94 -27.58 -7.02
CA SER A 254 30.95 -28.67 -6.97
C SER A 254 29.73 -28.33 -7.81
N PRO A 255 29.00 -29.31 -8.39
CA PRO A 255 27.75 -29.04 -9.11
C PRO A 255 26.59 -28.57 -8.19
N THR A 256 26.80 -28.50 -6.88
CA THR A 256 25.79 -28.03 -5.90
C THR A 256 26.41 -27.08 -4.89
N ALA A 257 25.63 -26.11 -4.41
CA ALA A 257 26.02 -25.20 -3.33
C ALA A 257 25.02 -25.25 -2.17
N VAL A 258 25.47 -24.86 -0.99
CA VAL A 258 24.62 -24.68 0.20
C VAL A 258 23.80 -23.40 0.04
N LEU A 259 22.49 -23.52 0.19
CA LEU A 259 21.49 -22.46 0.08
C LEU A 259 20.90 -22.13 1.46
N ALA A 260 19.71 -21.52 1.49
CA ALA A 260 18.96 -21.29 2.73
C ALA A 260 18.75 -22.59 3.54
N ASP A 261 18.76 -22.44 4.87
CA ASP A 261 18.52 -23.51 5.85
C ASP A 261 19.50 -24.70 5.77
N GLY A 262 20.66 -24.54 5.10
CA GLY A 262 21.68 -25.57 4.97
C GLY A 262 21.40 -26.60 3.87
N ASN A 263 20.31 -26.45 3.11
CA ASN A 263 19.99 -27.35 1.99
C ASN A 263 20.98 -27.15 0.84
N ARG A 264 21.35 -28.24 0.14
CA ARG A 264 22.15 -28.15 -1.10
C ARG A 264 21.26 -28.07 -2.32
N GLY A 265 21.60 -27.21 -3.28
CA GLY A 265 20.88 -27.08 -4.54
C GLY A 265 21.83 -26.90 -5.73
N ASP A 266 21.30 -27.18 -6.92
CA ASP A 266 21.98 -26.96 -8.20
C ASP A 266 21.99 -25.47 -8.60
N ALA A 267 22.55 -25.16 -9.77
CA ALA A 267 22.62 -23.78 -10.26
C ALA A 267 21.24 -23.10 -10.41
N ALA A 268 20.17 -23.86 -10.71
CA ALA A 268 18.83 -23.29 -10.82
C ALA A 268 18.30 -22.88 -9.43
N ALA A 269 18.46 -23.74 -8.43
CA ALA A 269 18.10 -23.43 -7.05
C ALA A 269 18.95 -22.27 -6.48
N ALA A 270 20.22 -22.16 -6.87
CA ALA A 270 21.08 -21.03 -6.54
C ALA A 270 20.58 -19.69 -7.12
N ILE A 271 20.11 -19.68 -8.38
CA ILE A 271 19.50 -18.50 -9.00
C ILE A 271 18.25 -18.06 -8.23
N GLU A 272 17.39 -19.00 -7.84
CA GLU A 272 16.18 -18.69 -7.04
C GLU A 272 16.55 -18.12 -5.66
N TYR A 273 17.58 -18.69 -5.01
CA TYR A 273 18.09 -18.18 -3.74
C TYR A 273 18.65 -16.77 -3.85
N ILE A 274 19.47 -16.48 -4.86
CA ILE A 274 19.99 -15.12 -5.11
C ILE A 274 18.86 -14.15 -5.44
N THR A 275 17.85 -14.58 -6.21
CA THR A 275 16.67 -13.76 -6.52
C THR A 275 15.88 -13.42 -5.25
N MET A 276 15.75 -14.37 -4.31
CA MET A 276 15.15 -14.11 -3.00
C MET A 276 15.96 -13.08 -2.20
N LEU A 277 17.29 -13.23 -2.12
CA LEU A 277 18.16 -12.26 -1.44
C LEU A 277 18.06 -10.87 -2.06
N TRP A 278 17.98 -10.78 -3.39
CA TRP A 278 17.76 -9.52 -4.11
C TRP A 278 16.38 -8.94 -3.76
N GLY A 279 15.34 -9.75 -3.70
CA GLY A 279 14.02 -9.34 -3.20
C GLY A 279 14.07 -8.74 -1.80
N ASN A 280 14.83 -9.35 -0.88
CA ASN A 280 15.01 -8.86 0.49
C ASN A 280 15.75 -7.51 0.50
N ALA A 281 16.83 -7.38 -0.27
CA ALA A 281 17.57 -6.13 -0.41
C ALA A 281 16.71 -5.00 -1.01
N SER A 282 15.94 -5.28 -2.06
CA SER A 282 14.99 -4.34 -2.67
C SER A 282 13.89 -3.90 -1.69
N ALA A 283 13.34 -4.83 -0.91
CA ALA A 283 12.38 -4.51 0.15
C ALA A 283 13.00 -3.63 1.24
N ALA A 284 14.24 -3.91 1.64
CA ALA A 284 14.99 -3.13 2.61
C ALA A 284 15.22 -1.69 2.12
N ILE A 285 15.63 -1.50 0.86
CA ILE A 285 15.82 -0.18 0.27
C ILE A 285 14.48 0.56 0.11
N THR A 286 13.41 -0.15 -0.24
CA THR A 286 12.04 0.40 -0.27
C THR A 286 11.60 0.92 1.10
N ARG A 287 11.84 0.16 2.17
CA ARG A 287 11.60 0.62 3.55
C ARG A 287 12.45 1.85 3.90
N SER A 288 13.70 1.89 3.45
CA SER A 288 14.61 3.01 3.68
C SER A 288 14.15 4.31 3.03
N VAL A 289 13.88 4.28 1.72
CA VAL A 289 13.49 5.49 0.97
C VAL A 289 12.16 6.04 1.46
N THR A 290 11.21 5.17 1.79
CA THR A 290 9.90 5.58 2.31
C THR A 290 9.98 6.13 3.72
N THR A 291 10.84 5.55 4.56
CA THR A 291 11.18 6.14 5.87
C THR A 291 11.82 7.52 5.70
N ALA A 292 12.72 7.70 4.73
CA ALA A 292 13.33 9.00 4.44
C ALA A 292 12.30 10.04 3.95
N TRP A 293 11.37 9.65 3.07
CA TRP A 293 10.29 10.52 2.61
C TRP A 293 9.38 11.01 3.74
N ALA A 294 9.13 10.20 4.77
CA ALA A 294 8.31 10.59 5.92
C ALA A 294 8.85 11.82 6.66
N PHE A 295 10.16 12.06 6.57
CA PHE A 295 10.82 13.18 7.23
C PHE A 295 11.38 14.22 6.26
N SER A 296 11.18 14.09 4.94
CA SER A 296 11.72 15.01 3.96
C SER A 296 10.94 16.33 3.90
N ASP A 297 11.67 17.45 3.97
CA ASP A 297 11.17 18.80 3.69
C ASP A 297 11.35 19.19 2.22
N GLY A 298 12.00 18.33 1.43
CA GLY A 298 12.38 18.59 0.04
C GLY A 298 11.50 17.87 -0.99
N ASP A 299 11.88 18.04 -2.26
CA ASP A 299 11.26 17.31 -3.36
C ASP A 299 11.51 15.79 -3.22
N VAL A 300 10.49 15.01 -3.57
CA VAL A 300 10.51 13.54 -3.50
C VAL A 300 11.73 12.96 -4.22
N GLN A 301 12.06 13.49 -5.41
CA GLN A 301 13.14 12.97 -6.24
C GLN A 301 14.50 13.22 -5.59
N SER A 302 14.68 14.39 -4.98
CA SER A 302 15.92 14.71 -4.26
C SER A 302 16.19 13.75 -3.10
N THR A 303 15.14 13.31 -2.41
CA THR A 303 15.23 12.35 -1.30
C THR A 303 15.50 10.93 -1.82
N ALA A 304 14.95 10.58 -2.99
CA ALA A 304 15.09 9.25 -3.59
C ALA A 304 16.45 9.02 -4.26
N LYS A 305 17.12 10.08 -4.72
CA LYS A 305 18.34 9.99 -5.54
C LYS A 305 19.44 9.10 -4.95
N PRO A 306 19.82 9.18 -3.66
CA PRO A 306 20.83 8.28 -3.10
C PRO A 306 20.39 6.81 -3.13
N PHE A 307 19.10 6.54 -2.91
CA PHE A 307 18.55 5.19 -2.92
C PHE A 307 18.45 4.63 -4.34
N GLN A 308 18.24 5.48 -5.34
CA GLN A 308 18.23 5.09 -6.75
C GLN A 308 19.60 4.52 -7.15
N GLN A 309 20.69 5.17 -6.72
CA GLN A 309 22.05 4.68 -6.94
C GLN A 309 22.29 3.33 -6.27
N ILE A 310 21.74 3.11 -5.07
CA ILE A 310 21.85 1.82 -4.38
C ILE A 310 21.06 0.74 -5.13
N ILE A 311 19.86 1.04 -5.66
CA ILE A 311 19.07 0.11 -6.48
C ILE A 311 19.85 -0.31 -7.74
N GLU A 312 20.49 0.64 -8.41
CA GLU A 312 21.32 0.38 -9.60
C GLU A 312 22.52 -0.51 -9.25
N GLN A 313 23.15 -0.30 -8.09
CA GLN A 313 24.24 -1.15 -7.60
C GLN A 313 23.77 -2.57 -7.25
N VAL A 314 22.61 -2.69 -6.61
CA VAL A 314 22.00 -3.99 -6.27
C VAL A 314 21.64 -4.75 -7.54
N GLU A 315 21.09 -4.06 -8.55
CA GLU A 315 20.80 -4.66 -9.87
C GLU A 315 22.07 -5.16 -10.56
N ALA A 316 23.12 -4.34 -10.61
CA ALA A 316 24.41 -4.76 -11.16
C ALA A 316 25.01 -5.96 -10.40
N THR A 317 24.89 -5.97 -9.07
CA THR A 317 25.36 -7.07 -8.21
C THR A 317 24.58 -8.35 -8.48
N GLY A 318 23.26 -8.26 -8.54
CA GLY A 318 22.37 -9.38 -8.85
C GLY A 318 22.67 -9.98 -10.23
N ASN A 319 22.76 -9.15 -11.27
CA ASN A 319 23.08 -9.61 -12.62
C ASN A 319 24.46 -10.29 -12.68
N ALA A 320 25.50 -9.68 -12.09
CA ALA A 320 26.83 -10.27 -12.04
C ALA A 320 26.86 -11.61 -11.27
N ALA A 321 26.11 -11.70 -10.17
CA ALA A 321 25.97 -12.92 -9.40
C ALA A 321 25.37 -14.07 -10.21
N ILE A 322 24.27 -13.81 -10.94
CA ILE A 322 23.65 -14.82 -11.80
C ILE A 322 24.60 -15.26 -12.92
N VAL A 323 25.30 -14.32 -13.57
CA VAL A 323 26.32 -14.65 -14.58
C VAL A 323 27.41 -15.54 -13.99
N ASN A 324 27.90 -15.24 -12.78
CA ASN A 324 28.92 -16.05 -12.12
C ASN A 324 28.42 -17.44 -11.79
N VAL A 325 27.20 -17.59 -11.27
CA VAL A 325 26.57 -18.90 -11.03
C VAL A 325 26.51 -19.74 -12.31
N LEU A 326 26.08 -19.13 -13.43
CA LEU A 326 25.99 -19.81 -14.72
C LEU A 326 27.37 -20.24 -15.25
N ASN A 327 28.37 -19.35 -15.15
CA ASN A 327 29.74 -19.66 -15.57
C ASN A 327 30.39 -20.74 -14.69
N SER A 328 30.16 -20.71 -13.37
CA SER A 328 30.63 -21.74 -12.44
C SER A 328 29.99 -23.09 -12.77
N ALA A 329 28.67 -23.11 -12.96
CA ALA A 329 27.93 -24.33 -13.33
C ALA A 329 28.43 -24.91 -14.67
N ALA A 330 28.77 -24.06 -15.64
CA ALA A 330 29.33 -24.49 -16.91
C ALA A 330 30.70 -25.19 -16.79
N ARG A 331 31.45 -24.93 -15.72
CA ARG A 331 32.76 -25.57 -15.45
C ARG A 331 32.64 -26.83 -14.60
N SER A 332 31.76 -26.81 -13.60
CA SER A 332 31.69 -27.84 -12.56
C SER A 332 30.64 -28.93 -12.81
N THR A 333 29.62 -28.64 -13.62
CA THR A 333 28.54 -29.60 -13.89
C THR A 333 29.01 -30.63 -14.90
N PRO A 334 28.92 -31.94 -14.59
CA PRO A 334 29.22 -32.99 -15.55
C PRO A 334 28.38 -32.86 -16.83
N THR A 335 29.01 -33.13 -17.98
CA THR A 335 28.41 -32.91 -19.31
C THR A 335 27.08 -33.68 -19.50
N ASP A 336 26.98 -34.87 -18.92
CA ASP A 336 25.79 -35.73 -18.93
C ASP A 336 24.63 -35.17 -18.10
N GLN A 337 24.88 -34.24 -17.17
CA GLN A 337 23.87 -33.62 -16.32
C GLN A 337 23.37 -32.27 -16.86
N LEU A 338 24.08 -31.66 -17.82
CA LEU A 338 23.73 -30.36 -18.38
C LEU A 338 22.35 -30.34 -19.04
N ALA A 339 21.95 -31.44 -19.69
CA ALA A 339 20.64 -31.55 -20.33
C ALA A 339 19.47 -31.49 -19.33
N ALA A 340 19.66 -32.00 -18.10
CA ALA A 340 18.67 -31.94 -17.04
C ALA A 340 18.69 -30.60 -16.28
N LEU A 341 19.85 -29.96 -16.17
CA LEU A 341 20.02 -28.69 -15.48
C LEU A 341 19.48 -27.50 -16.30
N TYR A 342 19.74 -27.49 -17.60
CA TYR A 342 19.49 -26.33 -18.45
C TYR A 342 18.01 -25.85 -18.45
N PRO A 343 17.00 -26.73 -18.58
CA PRO A 343 15.59 -26.32 -18.47
C PRO A 343 15.23 -25.70 -17.10
N LYS A 344 15.82 -26.21 -16.01
CA LYS A 344 15.60 -25.67 -14.65
C LYS A 344 16.18 -24.26 -14.54
N VAL A 345 17.36 -24.04 -15.11
CA VAL A 345 18.01 -22.73 -15.17
C VAL A 345 17.13 -21.74 -15.94
N LEU A 346 16.65 -22.11 -17.13
CA LEU A 346 15.76 -21.25 -17.92
C LEU A 346 14.47 -20.90 -17.16
N ARG A 347 13.88 -21.87 -16.45
CA ARG A 347 12.72 -21.61 -15.57
C ARG A 347 13.06 -20.61 -14.47
N ALA A 348 14.19 -20.74 -13.78
CA ALA A 348 14.61 -19.80 -12.75
C ALA A 348 14.86 -18.39 -13.31
N LEU A 349 15.51 -18.28 -14.48
CA LEU A 349 15.74 -17.01 -15.17
C LEU A 349 14.43 -16.34 -15.61
N SER A 350 13.44 -17.10 -16.08
CA SER A 350 12.15 -16.54 -16.46
C SER A 350 11.39 -15.92 -15.27
N LYS A 351 11.47 -16.54 -14.09
CA LYS A 351 10.91 -15.96 -12.86
C LYS A 351 11.60 -14.64 -12.50
N LEU A 352 12.92 -14.59 -12.63
CA LEU A 352 13.70 -13.36 -12.42
C LEU A 352 13.33 -12.26 -13.43
N ASP A 353 13.20 -12.60 -14.72
CA ASP A 353 12.84 -11.65 -15.77
C ASP A 353 11.49 -10.98 -15.51
N ARG A 354 10.48 -11.75 -15.07
CA ARG A 354 9.17 -11.18 -14.67
C ARG A 354 9.27 -10.23 -13.48
N ARG A 355 10.17 -10.49 -12.53
CA ARG A 355 10.46 -9.59 -11.39
C ARG A 355 11.19 -8.31 -11.81
N LEU A 356 11.82 -8.31 -12.99
CA LEU A 356 12.48 -7.17 -13.63
C LEU A 356 11.62 -6.51 -14.72
N LEU A 357 10.37 -6.96 -14.92
CA LEU A 357 9.45 -6.48 -15.96
C LEU A 357 9.96 -6.70 -17.40
N GLY A 358 10.58 -7.85 -17.66
CA GLY A 358 11.05 -8.20 -19.01
C GLY A 358 12.37 -7.53 -19.39
N SER A 359 13.13 -7.02 -18.41
CA SER A 359 14.40 -6.33 -18.62
C SER A 359 15.61 -7.14 -18.13
N LEU A 360 15.55 -8.47 -18.20
CA LEU A 360 16.70 -9.32 -17.88
C LEU A 360 17.94 -8.91 -18.70
N ASP A 361 19.09 -8.82 -18.03
CA ASP A 361 20.33 -8.35 -18.63
C ASP A 361 20.84 -9.32 -19.72
N SER A 362 21.31 -8.76 -20.84
CA SER A 362 21.78 -9.56 -21.99
C SER A 362 23.00 -10.44 -21.65
N SER A 363 23.82 -10.05 -20.67
CA SER A 363 24.95 -10.86 -20.20
C SER A 363 24.49 -12.13 -19.48
N VAL A 364 23.35 -12.08 -18.80
CA VAL A 364 22.74 -13.26 -18.16
C VAL A 364 22.24 -14.23 -19.22
N VAL A 365 21.56 -13.72 -20.26
CA VAL A 365 21.09 -14.53 -21.39
C VAL A 365 22.28 -15.20 -22.10
N ALA A 366 23.34 -14.44 -22.40
CA ALA A 366 24.54 -14.97 -23.03
C ALA A 366 25.26 -16.02 -22.15
N ALA A 367 25.25 -15.86 -20.82
CA ALA A 367 25.83 -16.85 -19.92
C ALA A 367 25.03 -18.16 -19.91
N ALA A 368 23.70 -18.10 -20.00
CA ALA A 368 22.86 -19.29 -20.14
C ALA A 368 23.12 -20.01 -21.48
N GLU A 369 23.26 -19.27 -22.58
CA GLU A 369 23.63 -19.85 -23.89
C GLU A 369 24.98 -20.57 -23.84
N ARG A 370 25.98 -20.00 -23.15
CA ARG A 370 27.28 -20.66 -22.94
C ARG A 370 27.20 -21.95 -22.14
N LEU A 371 26.29 -22.03 -21.16
CA LEU A 371 26.04 -23.25 -20.39
C LEU A 371 25.58 -24.38 -21.31
N ALA A 372 24.62 -24.11 -22.21
CA ALA A 372 24.19 -25.09 -23.21
C ALA A 372 25.31 -25.46 -24.19
N ALA A 373 26.15 -24.50 -24.58
CA ALA A 373 27.25 -24.69 -25.52
C ALA A 373 28.36 -25.63 -25.00
N GLN A 374 28.47 -25.87 -23.69
CA GLN A 374 29.43 -26.84 -23.13
C GLN A 374 29.14 -28.28 -23.55
N HIS A 375 27.92 -28.58 -23.99
CA HIS A 375 27.53 -29.89 -24.49
C HIS A 375 26.98 -29.74 -25.90
N GLY A 376 27.81 -30.06 -26.92
CA GLY A 376 27.45 -29.92 -28.33
C GLY A 376 26.09 -30.52 -28.72
N PRO A 377 25.75 -31.76 -28.29
CA PRO A 377 24.42 -32.33 -28.53
C PRO A 377 23.27 -31.53 -27.91
N LEU A 378 23.44 -30.97 -26.71
CA LEU A 378 22.43 -30.09 -26.10
C LEU A 378 22.27 -28.79 -26.90
N ALA A 379 23.37 -28.14 -27.28
CA ALA A 379 23.32 -26.92 -28.06
C ALA A 379 22.58 -27.11 -29.40
N GLU A 380 22.83 -28.23 -30.09
CA GLU A 380 22.09 -28.59 -31.31
C GLU A 380 20.60 -28.87 -31.03
N THR A 381 20.30 -29.52 -29.90
CA THR A 381 18.91 -29.77 -29.48
C THR A 381 18.17 -28.47 -29.17
N VAL A 382 18.79 -27.53 -28.45
CA VAL A 382 18.26 -26.18 -28.17
C VAL A 382 17.96 -25.44 -29.47
N LYS A 383 18.88 -25.47 -30.43
CA LYS A 383 18.69 -24.83 -31.74
C LYS A 383 17.51 -25.45 -32.50
N ARG A 384 17.41 -26.78 -32.55
CA ARG A 384 16.30 -27.48 -33.22
C ARG A 384 14.96 -27.19 -32.54
N TYR A 385 14.94 -27.22 -31.21
CA TYR A 385 13.76 -26.91 -30.42
C TYR A 385 13.28 -25.49 -30.71
N SER A 386 14.17 -24.49 -30.64
CA SER A 386 13.82 -23.09 -30.91
C SER A 386 13.25 -22.90 -32.32
N ILE A 387 13.79 -23.60 -33.33
CA ILE A 387 13.23 -23.58 -34.70
C ILE A 387 11.85 -24.23 -34.74
N ALA A 388 11.67 -25.38 -34.08
CA ALA A 388 10.42 -26.15 -34.08
C ALA A 388 9.27 -25.40 -33.39
N THR A 389 9.56 -24.68 -32.29
CA THR A 389 8.54 -23.98 -31.49
C THR A 389 8.30 -22.53 -31.94
N ALA A 390 9.15 -21.96 -32.80
CA ALA A 390 9.09 -20.55 -33.21
C ALA A 390 7.76 -20.15 -33.87
N GLU A 391 7.34 -20.82 -34.95
CA GLU A 391 6.10 -20.47 -35.64
C GLU A 391 4.84 -20.80 -34.83
N PRO A 392 4.71 -21.99 -34.17
CA PRO A 392 3.58 -22.27 -33.29
C PRO A 392 3.42 -21.24 -32.16
N THR A 393 4.52 -20.89 -31.48
CA THR A 393 4.54 -19.85 -30.45
C THR A 393 4.10 -18.50 -31.00
N ARG A 394 4.65 -18.09 -32.16
CA ARG A 394 4.29 -16.82 -32.79
C ARG A 394 2.80 -16.78 -33.16
N TRP A 395 2.25 -17.89 -33.64
CA TRP A 395 0.83 -17.98 -33.95
C TRP A 395 -0.05 -17.86 -32.69
N MET A 396 0.28 -18.60 -31.62
CA MET A 396 -0.43 -18.49 -30.33
C MET A 396 -0.38 -17.07 -29.76
N GLN A 397 0.80 -16.43 -29.78
CA GLN A 397 0.94 -15.05 -29.29
C GLN A 397 0.08 -14.07 -30.08
N ARG A 398 0.03 -14.20 -31.42
CA ARG A 398 -0.84 -13.37 -32.27
C ARG A 398 -2.31 -13.61 -31.97
N TYR A 399 -2.70 -14.87 -31.81
CA TYR A 399 -4.07 -15.26 -31.50
C TYR A 399 -4.50 -14.75 -30.11
N ALA A 400 -3.68 -14.97 -29.08
CA ALA A 400 -3.89 -14.45 -27.74
C ALA A 400 -3.97 -12.92 -27.73
N SER A 401 -3.10 -12.22 -28.48
CA SER A 401 -3.15 -10.77 -28.62
C SER A 401 -4.49 -10.28 -29.19
N GLN A 402 -5.06 -10.98 -30.18
CA GLN A 402 -6.39 -10.68 -30.71
C GLN A 402 -7.50 -10.96 -29.68
N GLN A 403 -7.40 -12.07 -28.95
CA GLN A 403 -8.34 -12.39 -27.87
C GLN A 403 -8.28 -11.36 -26.73
N ILE A 404 -7.10 -10.86 -26.36
CA ILE A 404 -6.92 -9.79 -25.35
C ILE A 404 -7.65 -8.52 -25.79
N GLN A 405 -7.52 -8.13 -27.05
CA GLN A 405 -8.23 -6.96 -27.58
C GLN A 405 -9.75 -7.15 -27.49
N HIS A 406 -10.25 -8.36 -27.72
CA HIS A 406 -11.67 -8.67 -27.55
C HIS A 406 -12.10 -8.67 -26.08
N ALA A 407 -11.40 -9.39 -25.22
CA ALA A 407 -11.71 -9.55 -23.79
C ALA A 407 -11.60 -8.21 -23.03
N SER A 408 -10.68 -7.33 -23.43
CA SER A 408 -10.50 -6.02 -22.81
C SER A 408 -11.58 -4.99 -23.17
N ARG A 409 -12.49 -5.30 -24.10
CA ARG A 409 -13.62 -4.41 -24.43
C ARG A 409 -14.50 -4.20 -23.19
N GLY A 410 -14.67 -2.94 -22.80
CA GLY A 410 -15.46 -2.57 -21.61
C GLY A 410 -14.70 -2.67 -20.27
N TYR A 411 -13.43 -3.07 -20.29
CA TYR A 411 -12.54 -3.06 -19.10
C TYR A 411 -11.50 -1.93 -19.26
N PRO A 412 -11.75 -0.73 -18.72
CA PRO A 412 -10.74 0.33 -18.71
C PRO A 412 -9.57 -0.06 -17.81
N LEU A 413 -8.38 0.47 -18.13
CA LEU A 413 -7.20 0.30 -17.29
C LEU A 413 -7.46 0.81 -15.86
N ALA A 414 -6.92 0.12 -14.87
CA ALA A 414 -7.02 0.43 -13.44
C ALA A 414 -6.74 1.90 -13.13
N SER A 415 -5.58 2.39 -13.59
CA SER A 415 -5.15 3.77 -13.41
C SER A 415 -6.15 4.77 -14.01
N ASN A 416 -6.77 4.46 -15.15
CA ASN A 416 -7.83 5.29 -15.74
C ASN A 416 -9.14 5.20 -14.95
N ARG A 417 -9.52 4.00 -14.48
CA ARG A 417 -10.76 3.77 -13.72
C ARG A 417 -10.73 4.51 -12.38
N LEU A 418 -9.61 4.42 -11.66
CA LEU A 418 -9.43 4.98 -10.33
C LEU A 418 -9.21 6.50 -10.35
N ASN A 419 -8.75 7.06 -11.47
CA ASN A 419 -8.54 8.50 -11.60
C ASN A 419 -9.71 9.25 -12.25
N ARG A 420 -10.78 8.56 -12.65
CA ARG A 420 -11.94 9.18 -13.28
C ARG A 420 -12.89 9.75 -12.24
N ASP A 421 -13.51 10.88 -12.57
CA ASP A 421 -14.59 11.44 -11.76
C ASP A 421 -15.81 10.51 -11.76
N GLY A 422 -16.28 10.22 -10.56
CA GLY A 422 -17.51 9.47 -10.28
C GLY A 422 -18.44 10.28 -9.40
N THR A 423 -19.72 9.90 -9.40
CA THR A 423 -20.70 10.43 -8.45
C THR A 423 -20.79 9.45 -7.28
N PRO A 424 -20.59 9.89 -6.02
CA PRO A 424 -20.76 9.01 -4.87
C PRO A 424 -22.23 8.58 -4.74
N GLU A 425 -22.48 7.27 -4.64
CA GLU A 425 -23.81 6.70 -4.38
C GLU A 425 -24.18 6.86 -2.90
N THR A 426 -23.20 6.65 -2.03
CA THR A 426 -23.31 6.83 -0.57
C THR A 426 -22.35 7.92 -0.12
N THR A 427 -22.78 8.76 0.82
CA THR A 427 -21.87 9.66 1.54
C THR A 427 -22.18 9.54 3.03
N VAL A 428 -21.19 9.09 3.80
CA VAL A 428 -21.31 8.85 5.26
C VAL A 428 -20.99 10.11 6.09
N ALA A 429 -20.49 11.18 5.46
CA ALA A 429 -20.17 12.43 6.16
C ALA A 429 -21.38 12.95 6.96
N PRO A 430 -21.28 13.07 8.30
CA PRO A 430 -22.39 13.52 9.13
C PRO A 430 -22.94 14.89 8.70
N ALA A 431 -24.26 15.07 8.77
CA ALA A 431 -24.94 16.29 8.33
C ALA A 431 -24.50 17.57 9.06
N ILE A 432 -23.85 17.42 10.22
CA ILE A 432 -23.27 18.54 10.98
C ILE A 432 -22.15 19.26 10.19
N TYR A 433 -21.50 18.60 9.23
CA TYR A 433 -20.42 19.18 8.42
C TYR A 433 -20.90 19.93 7.18
N GLY A 434 -22.21 20.14 7.03
CA GLY A 434 -22.81 20.84 5.91
C GLY A 434 -23.41 19.91 4.85
N PRO A 435 -23.99 20.49 3.79
CA PRO A 435 -24.66 19.71 2.76
C PRO A 435 -23.67 18.80 2.02
N GLN A 436 -24.07 17.55 1.84
CA GLN A 436 -23.25 16.57 1.12
C GLN A 436 -23.18 16.94 -0.36
N SER A 437 -21.97 17.15 -0.87
CA SER A 437 -21.75 17.40 -2.29
C SER A 437 -21.90 16.10 -3.09
N LYS A 438 -22.91 16.04 -3.96
CA LYS A 438 -23.05 15.01 -5.00
C LYS A 438 -22.30 15.37 -6.29
N ARG A 439 -21.44 16.40 -6.27
CA ARG A 439 -20.67 16.77 -7.47
C ARG A 439 -19.72 15.62 -7.84
N PRO A 440 -19.59 15.31 -9.14
CA PRO A 440 -18.59 14.37 -9.62
C PRO A 440 -17.19 14.73 -9.10
N ARG A 441 -16.46 13.71 -8.68
CA ARG A 441 -15.08 13.82 -8.17
C ARG A 441 -14.38 12.47 -8.27
N VAL A 442 -13.05 12.47 -8.22
CA VAL A 442 -12.27 11.23 -8.07
C VAL A 442 -12.65 10.55 -6.75
N LEU A 443 -13.19 9.33 -6.83
CA LEU A 443 -13.65 8.56 -5.66
C LEU A 443 -12.49 7.85 -4.93
N THR A 444 -11.37 7.61 -5.64
CA THR A 444 -10.14 7.01 -5.11
C THR A 444 -8.97 7.98 -5.25
N PRO A 445 -8.96 9.10 -4.50
CA PRO A 445 -7.88 10.10 -4.59
C PRO A 445 -6.55 9.52 -4.08
N GLY A 446 -5.43 9.95 -4.70
CA GLY A 446 -4.07 9.63 -4.25
C GLY A 446 -3.51 10.58 -3.17
N VAL A 447 -4.32 11.54 -2.72
CA VAL A 447 -3.96 12.51 -1.69
C VAL A 447 -5.12 12.63 -0.69
N LEU A 448 -4.79 12.64 0.59
CA LEU A 448 -5.77 12.77 1.66
C LEU A 448 -6.31 14.21 1.71
N SER A 449 -7.46 14.43 1.07
CA SER A 449 -8.14 15.74 1.06
C SER A 449 -9.29 15.83 2.06
N ARG A 450 -9.91 14.69 2.37
CA ARG A 450 -11.05 14.51 3.29
C ARG A 450 -10.73 13.39 4.28
N PRO A 451 -11.48 13.27 5.39
CA PRO A 451 -11.33 12.14 6.30
C PRO A 451 -11.32 10.80 5.56
N ALA A 452 -10.40 9.92 5.94
CA ALA A 452 -10.16 8.65 5.26
C ALA A 452 -11.43 7.78 5.21
N SER A 453 -12.22 7.76 6.28
CA SER A 453 -13.47 7.00 6.33
C SER A 453 -14.51 7.49 5.33
N TRP A 454 -14.57 8.79 5.08
CA TRP A 454 -15.49 9.37 4.09
C TRP A 454 -15.02 9.09 2.67
N THR A 455 -13.71 9.15 2.43
CA THR A 455 -13.11 8.80 1.14
C THR A 455 -13.39 7.34 0.78
N VAL A 456 -13.24 6.42 1.75
CA VAL A 456 -13.54 5.00 1.55
C VAL A 456 -15.03 4.74 1.36
N SER A 457 -15.89 5.47 2.08
CA SER A 457 -17.34 5.42 1.85
C SER A 457 -17.70 5.85 0.43
N ASP A 458 -17.15 6.96 -0.06
CA ASP A 458 -17.37 7.43 -1.44
C ASP A 458 -16.93 6.36 -2.46
N ALA A 459 -15.79 5.70 -2.22
CA ALA A 459 -15.22 4.65 -3.05
C ALA A 459 -16.07 3.37 -3.11
N THR A 460 -17.04 3.18 -2.20
CA THR A 460 -17.98 2.03 -2.24
C THR A 460 -18.79 2.01 -3.54
N SER A 461 -19.02 3.18 -4.13
CA SER A 461 -19.68 3.32 -5.45
C SER A 461 -18.90 2.67 -6.60
N MET A 462 -17.64 2.29 -6.38
CA MET A 462 -16.82 1.61 -7.39
C MET A 462 -16.91 0.08 -7.33
N LEU A 463 -17.54 -0.48 -6.29
CA LEU A 463 -17.69 -1.93 -6.18
C LEU A 463 -18.52 -2.48 -7.35
N GLY A 464 -18.11 -3.63 -7.87
CA GLY A 464 -18.71 -4.27 -9.05
C GLY A 464 -18.31 -3.64 -10.38
N MET A 465 -17.64 -2.47 -10.40
CA MET A 465 -17.17 -1.87 -11.64
C MET A 465 -16.08 -2.71 -12.29
N LYS A 466 -16.12 -2.77 -13.62
CA LYS A 466 -15.13 -3.45 -14.44
C LYS A 466 -13.87 -2.61 -14.61
N MET A 467 -12.72 -3.27 -14.51
CA MET A 467 -11.40 -2.74 -14.85
C MET A 467 -10.47 -3.86 -15.31
N LYS A 468 -9.43 -3.47 -16.04
CA LYS A 468 -8.28 -4.33 -16.33
C LYS A 468 -7.03 -3.77 -15.73
N ASP A 469 -6.06 -4.63 -15.49
CA ASP A 469 -4.75 -4.24 -15.00
C ASP A 469 -3.64 -5.03 -15.73
N GLU A 470 -2.40 -4.71 -15.40
CA GLU A 470 -1.22 -5.23 -16.08
C GLU A 470 -0.73 -6.57 -15.51
N SER A 471 0.57 -6.83 -15.65
CA SER A 471 1.17 -8.12 -15.36
C SER A 471 1.08 -8.46 -13.88
N THR A 472 0.68 -9.69 -13.60
CA THR A 472 0.54 -10.23 -12.25
C THR A 472 1.77 -11.04 -11.89
N VAL A 473 2.19 -10.93 -10.64
CA VAL A 473 3.32 -11.64 -10.05
C VAL A 473 2.85 -12.30 -8.77
N ARG A 474 3.31 -13.52 -8.51
CA ARG A 474 2.98 -14.22 -7.27
C ARG A 474 3.82 -13.69 -6.11
N LEU A 475 3.18 -13.44 -4.97
CA LEU A 475 3.88 -13.00 -3.75
C LEU A 475 4.88 -14.05 -3.27
N LEU A 476 4.44 -15.31 -3.25
CA LEU A 476 5.22 -16.50 -2.91
C LEU A 476 4.69 -17.66 -3.77
N PRO A 477 5.50 -18.68 -4.11
CA PRO A 477 5.04 -19.83 -4.89
C PRO A 477 3.79 -20.52 -4.33
N THR A 478 3.63 -20.55 -3.00
CA THR A 478 2.50 -21.16 -2.30
C THR A 478 1.35 -20.18 -2.00
N ALA A 479 1.53 -18.89 -2.29
CA ALA A 479 0.51 -17.88 -2.00
C ALA A 479 -0.75 -18.13 -2.83
N LYS A 480 -1.92 -17.96 -2.21
CA LYS A 480 -3.23 -18.04 -2.88
C LYS A 480 -3.66 -16.72 -3.53
N ALA A 481 -2.74 -15.75 -3.62
CA ALA A 481 -2.97 -14.47 -4.24
C ALA A 481 -1.79 -14.11 -5.15
N THR A 482 -2.10 -13.53 -6.31
CA THR A 482 -1.17 -12.80 -7.14
C THR A 482 -1.44 -11.31 -7.00
N ILE A 483 -0.44 -10.51 -7.35
CA ILE A 483 -0.52 -9.06 -7.29
C ILE A 483 -0.10 -8.45 -8.61
N VAL A 484 -0.73 -7.35 -9.01
CA VAL A 484 -0.13 -6.43 -9.97
C VAL A 484 0.77 -5.49 -9.17
N PRO A 485 2.07 -5.36 -9.52
CA PRO A 485 2.97 -4.43 -8.87
C PRO A 485 2.43 -3.00 -8.87
N GLN A 486 2.99 -2.19 -7.98
CA GLN A 486 2.48 -0.87 -7.68
C GLN A 486 2.55 0.10 -8.87
N ASP A 487 1.40 0.70 -9.21
CA ASP A 487 1.27 1.97 -9.91
C ASP A 487 1.20 3.11 -8.87
N PRO A 488 1.70 4.35 -9.13
CA PRO A 488 1.69 5.49 -8.21
C PRO A 488 0.52 5.61 -7.21
N ARG A 489 -0.69 5.17 -7.56
CA ARG A 489 -1.89 5.30 -6.72
C ARG A 489 -2.54 3.98 -6.31
N HIS A 490 -2.16 2.84 -6.88
CA HIS A 490 -2.77 1.57 -6.54
C HIS A 490 -1.85 0.37 -6.75
N TYR A 491 -2.22 -0.73 -6.13
CA TYR A 491 -1.79 -2.06 -6.53
C TYR A 491 -3.00 -2.99 -6.49
N THR A 492 -2.99 -4.00 -7.34
CA THR A 492 -4.13 -4.91 -7.46
C THR A 492 -3.77 -6.26 -6.86
N SER A 493 -4.69 -6.83 -6.08
CA SER A 493 -4.60 -8.19 -5.56
C SER A 493 -5.75 -9.00 -6.13
N LEU A 494 -5.46 -10.23 -6.53
CA LEU A 494 -6.43 -11.13 -7.13
C LEU A 494 -6.16 -12.56 -6.64
N PRO A 495 -7.19 -13.44 -6.59
CA PRO A 495 -6.97 -14.85 -6.27
C PRO A 495 -6.02 -15.48 -7.29
N ALA A 496 -5.03 -16.23 -6.79
CA ALA A 496 -4.09 -16.96 -7.64
C ALA A 496 -4.76 -18.07 -8.47
N PRO A 497 -5.70 -18.89 -7.96
CA PRO A 497 -6.29 -19.95 -8.77
C PRO A 497 -7.35 -19.42 -9.73
N PHE A 498 -7.14 -19.65 -11.01
CA PHE A 498 -8.04 -19.45 -12.14
C PHE A 498 -8.10 -20.76 -12.95
N PRO A 499 -9.28 -21.15 -13.49
CA PRO A 499 -9.42 -22.41 -14.21
C PRO A 499 -8.70 -22.36 -15.58
N ILE A 500 -7.47 -22.88 -15.63
CA ILE A 500 -6.62 -22.84 -16.83
C ILE A 500 -6.10 -24.21 -17.31
N ASP A 501 -6.51 -25.31 -16.68
CA ASP A 501 -5.91 -26.65 -16.92
C ASP A 501 -5.94 -27.08 -18.40
N ALA A 502 -7.05 -26.80 -19.10
CA ALA A 502 -7.17 -27.09 -20.53
C ALA A 502 -6.16 -26.27 -21.37
N TYR A 503 -6.01 -24.98 -21.07
CA TYR A 503 -5.05 -24.10 -21.75
C TYR A 503 -3.60 -24.48 -21.47
N LEU A 504 -3.32 -25.00 -20.26
CA LEU A 504 -1.99 -25.47 -19.88
C LEU A 504 -1.60 -26.73 -20.67
N SER A 505 -2.56 -27.64 -20.91
CA SER A 505 -2.35 -28.80 -21.78
C SER A 505 -2.04 -28.38 -23.22
N GLU A 506 -2.85 -27.50 -23.81
CA GLU A 506 -2.62 -26.98 -25.17
C GLU A 506 -1.28 -26.25 -25.30
N LEU A 507 -0.88 -25.53 -24.25
CA LEU A 507 0.41 -24.87 -24.18
C LEU A 507 1.57 -25.87 -24.21
N HIS A 508 1.48 -26.96 -23.42
CA HIS A 508 2.50 -28.00 -23.43
C HIS A 508 2.62 -28.67 -24.80
N ASP A 509 1.49 -28.99 -25.44
CA ASP A 509 1.50 -29.57 -26.79
C ASP A 509 2.16 -28.63 -27.81
N CYS A 510 1.86 -27.32 -27.76
CA CYS A 510 2.44 -26.33 -28.67
C CYS A 510 3.95 -26.12 -28.43
N LEU A 511 4.38 -26.17 -27.17
CA LEU A 511 5.77 -26.04 -26.80
C LEU A 511 6.54 -27.35 -26.92
N LEU A 512 5.91 -28.44 -27.37
CA LEU A 512 6.50 -29.77 -27.43
C LEU A 512 7.09 -30.16 -26.07
N LEU A 513 6.31 -30.00 -25.00
CA LEU A 513 6.72 -30.32 -23.63
C LEU A 513 6.04 -31.62 -23.19
N ASP A 514 6.79 -32.46 -22.47
CA ASP A 514 6.27 -33.67 -21.85
C ASP A 514 6.95 -33.92 -20.49
N ASP A 515 6.62 -35.03 -19.84
CA ASP A 515 7.19 -35.40 -18.54
C ASP A 515 8.71 -35.68 -18.58
N SER A 516 9.26 -35.91 -19.78
CA SER A 516 10.66 -36.29 -20.00
C SER A 516 11.57 -35.13 -20.40
N HIS A 517 11.02 -34.06 -20.98
CA HIS A 517 11.79 -32.88 -21.40
C HIS A 517 11.09 -31.55 -21.08
N GLY A 518 11.85 -30.65 -20.46
CA GLY A 518 11.42 -29.29 -20.16
C GLY A 518 11.75 -28.30 -21.28
N PRO A 519 11.42 -27.01 -21.08
CA PRO A 519 11.63 -25.96 -22.07
C PRO A 519 13.12 -25.73 -22.30
N LEU A 520 13.52 -25.60 -23.58
CA LEU A 520 14.90 -25.42 -24.00
C LEU A 520 15.23 -24.01 -24.50
N ASP A 521 14.27 -23.07 -24.43
CA ASP A 521 14.53 -21.65 -24.61
C ASP A 521 13.83 -20.82 -23.53
N LEU A 522 14.32 -19.60 -23.31
CA LEU A 522 13.82 -18.72 -22.24
C LEU A 522 12.36 -18.33 -22.45
N SER A 523 11.92 -18.20 -23.71
CA SER A 523 10.53 -17.90 -24.02
C SER A 523 9.65 -19.05 -23.56
N ALA A 524 9.87 -20.28 -24.01
CA ALA A 524 9.11 -21.45 -23.60
C ALA A 524 9.12 -21.64 -22.08
N ALA A 525 10.26 -21.40 -21.41
CA ALA A 525 10.37 -21.46 -19.97
C ALA A 525 9.52 -20.40 -19.24
N ASP A 526 9.47 -19.18 -19.78
CA ASP A 526 8.58 -18.13 -19.30
C ASP A 526 7.10 -18.50 -19.50
N ALA A 527 6.71 -18.98 -20.69
CA ALA A 527 5.33 -19.40 -20.94
C ALA A 527 4.88 -20.50 -19.97
N GLN A 528 5.70 -21.53 -19.82
CA GLN A 528 5.35 -22.66 -18.98
C GLN A 528 5.29 -22.24 -17.50
N SER A 529 6.33 -21.59 -17.00
CA SER A 529 6.40 -21.23 -15.57
C SER A 529 5.38 -20.17 -15.18
N SER A 530 5.08 -19.20 -16.04
CA SER A 530 4.05 -18.19 -15.76
C SER A 530 2.65 -18.78 -15.80
N ALA A 531 2.36 -19.73 -16.71
CA ALA A 531 1.11 -20.49 -16.68
C ALA A 531 0.97 -21.34 -15.40
N GLU A 532 2.00 -22.11 -15.02
CA GLU A 532 2.01 -22.93 -13.79
C GLU A 532 1.83 -22.08 -12.51
N LEU A 533 2.50 -20.93 -12.46
CA LEU A 533 2.41 -20.01 -11.32
C LEU A 533 1.15 -19.14 -11.35
N GLN A 534 0.42 -19.14 -12.47
CA GLN A 534 -0.73 -18.27 -12.75
C GLN A 534 -0.37 -16.77 -12.72
N GLU A 535 0.78 -16.45 -13.29
CA GLU A 535 1.29 -15.10 -13.50
C GLU A 535 0.90 -14.65 -14.91
N PHE A 536 -0.20 -13.92 -15.00
CA PHE A 536 -0.78 -13.44 -16.25
C PHE A 536 -0.21 -12.08 -16.68
N GLN A 537 -0.18 -11.83 -17.99
CA GLN A 537 0.25 -10.55 -18.58
C GLN A 537 -0.80 -9.46 -18.41
N ASN A 538 -2.08 -9.83 -18.45
CA ASN A 538 -3.20 -8.94 -18.16
C ASN A 538 -4.29 -9.70 -17.42
N VAL A 539 -5.05 -8.96 -16.62
CA VAL A 539 -6.27 -9.44 -15.98
C VAL A 539 -7.38 -8.43 -16.17
N GLY A 540 -8.61 -8.90 -16.38
CA GLY A 540 -9.80 -8.07 -16.35
C GLY A 540 -10.86 -8.67 -15.43
N GLY A 541 -11.52 -7.82 -14.66
CA GLY A 541 -12.46 -8.28 -13.64
C GLY A 541 -13.23 -7.15 -12.98
N ARG A 542 -13.83 -7.48 -11.85
CA ARG A 542 -14.67 -6.55 -11.06
C ARG A 542 -14.03 -6.23 -9.73
N ILE A 543 -14.16 -4.98 -9.32
CA ILE A 543 -13.69 -4.52 -8.02
C ILE A 543 -14.59 -5.13 -6.93
N THR A 544 -14.02 -5.94 -6.05
CA THR A 544 -14.76 -6.56 -4.92
C THR A 544 -14.51 -5.84 -3.60
N ARG A 545 -13.33 -5.24 -3.44
CA ARG A 545 -12.99 -4.46 -2.26
C ARG A 545 -11.96 -3.39 -2.62
N LEU A 546 -12.06 -2.23 -1.96
CA LEU A 546 -11.05 -1.19 -1.98
C LEU A 546 -10.59 -0.95 -0.55
N THR A 547 -9.27 -0.98 -0.34
CA THR A 547 -8.64 -0.65 0.95
C THR A 547 -7.73 0.54 0.77
N LEU A 548 -7.89 1.53 1.63
CA LEU A 548 -7.12 2.76 1.58
C LEU A 548 -5.96 2.66 2.58
N GLU A 549 -4.73 2.78 2.09
CA GLU A 549 -3.53 2.73 2.92
C GLU A 549 -2.74 4.03 2.78
N PRO A 550 -2.09 4.51 3.85
CA PRO A 550 -1.08 5.55 3.69
C PRO A 550 0.11 4.98 2.92
N PHE A 551 0.56 5.70 1.88
CA PHE A 551 1.65 5.25 1.03
C PHE A 551 2.92 4.96 1.86
N LEU A 552 3.30 5.90 2.73
CA LEU A 552 4.48 5.74 3.59
C LEU A 552 4.37 4.53 4.51
N SER A 553 3.21 4.33 5.13
CA SER A 553 3.00 3.22 6.08
C SER A 553 2.99 1.85 5.39
N ARG A 554 2.46 1.75 4.16
CA ARG A 554 2.49 0.53 3.34
C ARG A 554 3.92 0.08 3.06
N PHE A 555 4.79 1.00 2.64
CA PHE A 555 6.13 0.65 2.17
C PHE A 555 7.19 0.66 3.27
N ALA A 556 7.08 1.52 4.29
CA ALA A 556 8.01 1.53 5.42
C ALA A 556 7.88 0.29 6.32
N THR A 557 6.72 -0.39 6.29
CA THR A 557 6.45 -1.63 7.03
C THR A 557 6.32 -2.85 6.12
N MET A 558 6.76 -2.74 4.86
CA MET A 558 6.66 -3.83 3.90
C MET A 558 7.54 -5.01 4.33
N PRO A 559 6.97 -6.21 4.57
CA PRO A 559 7.77 -7.39 4.87
C PRO A 559 8.54 -7.84 3.61
N ASP A 560 9.62 -8.59 3.78
CA ASP A 560 10.47 -9.03 2.67
C ASP A 560 9.71 -9.87 1.62
N GLN A 561 8.75 -10.69 2.08
CA GLN A 561 7.87 -11.48 1.23
C GLN A 561 6.95 -10.64 0.36
N ALA A 562 6.74 -9.36 0.70
CA ALA A 562 5.95 -8.43 -0.10
C ALA A 562 6.81 -7.63 -1.11
N SER A 563 8.08 -8.02 -1.31
CA SER A 563 8.98 -7.40 -2.30
C SER A 563 8.38 -7.37 -3.71
N ALA A 564 7.45 -8.26 -4.06
CA ALA A 564 6.78 -8.26 -5.37
C ALA A 564 5.89 -7.04 -5.61
N LEU A 565 5.57 -6.24 -4.58
CA LEU A 565 4.82 -4.99 -4.74
C LEU A 565 5.61 -3.94 -5.55
N VAL A 566 6.93 -4.06 -5.59
CA VAL A 566 7.82 -3.15 -6.32
C VAL A 566 8.75 -4.00 -7.21
N PRO A 567 8.91 -3.67 -8.50
CA PRO A 567 9.89 -4.35 -9.35
C PRO A 567 11.30 -4.29 -8.77
N LEU A 568 12.11 -5.34 -8.99
CA LEU A 568 13.42 -5.48 -8.32
C LEU A 568 14.43 -4.38 -8.67
N ASN A 569 14.29 -3.77 -9.85
CA ASN A 569 15.14 -2.71 -10.37
C ASN A 569 14.54 -1.29 -10.20
N ARG A 570 13.51 -1.15 -9.36
CA ARG A 570 12.83 0.14 -9.17
C ARG A 570 12.65 0.48 -7.70
N LEU A 571 12.57 1.78 -7.44
CA LEU A 571 12.00 2.30 -6.21
C LEU A 571 10.47 2.36 -6.33
N PRO A 572 9.73 2.35 -5.21
CA PRO A 572 8.29 2.61 -5.24
C PRO A 572 8.01 3.99 -5.88
N SER A 573 6.99 4.07 -6.71
CA SER A 573 6.63 5.31 -7.40
C SER A 573 5.64 6.11 -6.58
N ILE A 574 5.92 7.38 -6.32
CA ILE A 574 5.02 8.27 -5.60
C ILE A 574 4.70 9.47 -6.49
N ASP A 575 3.42 9.85 -6.55
CA ASP A 575 3.00 11.05 -7.28
C ASP A 575 3.70 12.28 -6.68
N ALA A 576 4.48 13.01 -7.49
CA ALA A 576 5.30 14.14 -7.04
C ALA A 576 4.50 15.35 -6.51
N ARG A 577 3.17 15.40 -6.68
CA ARG A 577 2.36 16.57 -6.27
C ARG A 577 2.02 16.62 -4.77
N GLY A 578 2.66 17.50 -4.00
CA GLY A 578 2.35 17.70 -2.58
C GLY A 578 3.22 16.86 -1.65
N ALA A 579 3.01 16.97 -0.34
CA ALA A 579 3.89 16.34 0.65
C ALA A 579 3.72 14.80 0.67
N PRO A 580 4.80 14.01 0.85
CA PRO A 580 4.72 12.55 0.94
C PRO A 580 3.78 12.04 2.03
N ILE A 581 3.65 12.78 3.14
CA ILE A 581 2.82 12.40 4.28
C ILE A 581 1.31 12.43 3.98
N ASP A 582 0.90 13.18 2.96
CA ASP A 582 -0.50 13.23 2.51
C ASP A 582 -0.84 12.11 1.50
N LYS A 583 0.14 11.32 1.08
CA LYS A 583 0.00 10.37 -0.03
C LYS A 583 -0.69 9.10 0.41
N LEU A 584 -1.61 8.69 -0.45
CA LEU A 584 -2.44 7.51 -0.28
C LEU A 584 -2.17 6.52 -1.40
N ILE A 585 -2.34 5.24 -1.09
CA ILE A 585 -2.34 4.15 -2.06
C ILE A 585 -3.58 3.28 -1.85
N TRP A 586 -4.18 2.86 -2.95
CA TRP A 586 -5.34 1.98 -2.95
C TRP A 586 -4.91 0.54 -3.22
N ARG A 587 -5.24 -0.36 -2.31
CA ARG A 587 -5.29 -1.77 -2.64
C ARG A 587 -6.63 -2.07 -3.28
N VAL A 588 -6.58 -2.58 -4.51
CA VAL A 588 -7.76 -3.04 -5.25
C VAL A 588 -7.82 -4.55 -5.16
N ASP A 589 -8.87 -5.12 -4.60
CA ASP A 589 -9.10 -6.56 -4.73
C ASP A 589 -10.02 -6.82 -5.92
N LEU A 590 -9.49 -7.55 -6.91
CA LEU A 590 -10.14 -7.81 -8.19
C LEU A 590 -10.59 -9.27 -8.25
N GLU A 591 -11.85 -9.49 -8.60
CA GLU A 591 -12.35 -10.80 -9.00
C GLU A 591 -12.24 -10.91 -10.52
N PRO A 592 -11.37 -11.80 -11.04
CA PRO A 592 -11.12 -11.88 -12.48
C PRO A 592 -12.33 -12.47 -13.23
N ASP A 593 -12.82 -11.73 -14.23
CA ASP A 593 -13.75 -12.24 -15.24
C ASP A 593 -12.98 -13.00 -16.34
N TRP A 594 -11.74 -12.56 -16.64
CA TRP A 594 -10.81 -13.18 -17.57
C TRP A 594 -9.36 -12.89 -17.19
N VAL A 595 -8.46 -13.77 -17.63
CA VAL A 595 -7.01 -13.61 -17.52
C VAL A 595 -6.36 -13.86 -18.86
N ALA A 596 -5.29 -13.13 -19.14
CA ALA A 596 -4.53 -13.27 -20.37
C ALA A 596 -3.10 -13.66 -20.06
N HIS A 597 -2.75 -14.86 -20.48
CA HIS A 597 -1.39 -15.31 -20.62
C HIS A 597 -0.88 -14.90 -22.02
N ARG A 598 0.44 -14.80 -22.18
CA ARG A 598 1.04 -14.41 -23.47
C ARG A 598 0.70 -15.37 -24.63
N MET A 599 0.30 -16.61 -24.32
CA MET A 599 -0.08 -17.64 -25.30
C MET A 599 -1.58 -17.91 -25.41
N PHE A 600 -2.39 -17.47 -24.44
CA PHE A 600 -3.82 -17.78 -24.43
C PHE A 600 -4.62 -16.80 -23.56
N VAL A 601 -5.93 -16.72 -23.79
CA VAL A 601 -6.85 -16.00 -22.90
C VAL A 601 -7.85 -16.99 -22.31
N ALA A 602 -7.92 -17.02 -20.98
CA ALA A 602 -8.89 -17.82 -20.24
C ALA A 602 -10.01 -16.92 -19.68
N VAL A 603 -11.25 -17.38 -19.77
CA VAL A 603 -12.44 -16.65 -19.33
C VAL A 603 -13.16 -17.47 -18.27
N SER A 604 -13.65 -16.80 -17.23
CA SER A 604 -14.40 -17.48 -16.17
C SER A 604 -15.74 -17.99 -16.72
N SER A 605 -16.10 -19.22 -16.38
CA SER A 605 -17.40 -19.83 -16.73
C SER A 605 -18.61 -19.13 -16.08
N SER A 606 -18.37 -18.16 -15.19
CA SER A 606 -19.40 -17.32 -14.57
C SER A 606 -19.67 -15.99 -15.31
N SER A 607 -18.99 -15.71 -16.43
CA SER A 607 -19.31 -14.56 -17.27
C SER A 607 -20.52 -14.86 -18.17
N PRO A 608 -21.61 -14.07 -18.11
CA PRO A 608 -22.81 -14.28 -18.91
C PRO A 608 -22.60 -14.04 -20.41
#